data_AF-A0A917TS94-F1
#
_entry.id   AF-A0A917TS94-F1
#
_cell.length_a   1.000
_cell.length_b   1.000
_cell.length_c   1.000
_cell.angle_alpha   90.00
_cell.angle_beta   90.00
_cell.angle_gamma   90.00
#
_symmetry.space_group_name_H-M   'P 1'
#
loop_
_entity.id
_entity.type
_entity.pdbx_description
1 polymer ?
#
loop_
_entity_poly.entity_id
_entity_poly.type
_entity_poly.pdbx_seq_one_letter_code
_entity_poly.pdbx_strand_id
1 'polypeptide(L)'
;MSIGAVSRELLVRCLDNWAPGGLHSAHGATFLLASGSSVDQEAAEAAVRALGEFADRLRGRRLSLLFVAPGVDGLEARLRAVLLEMQTPGDFGVHVVAGTAVDAVLKAVGAGSGPLFAMVDDSVSKNLTAKAADVLVTARVGTWPDQRRELHAHGFELTAGVELIDDAGEVLVAFGTRSGKALEAFKNEMWALDEYAGVRYRDPEDPEGHLMDISLEPNPGALRRELLDVLRGGPMTVTELKRFALTDTVYRAADAQKVVTALLHAGAVTRTPESGRLGGDVVIRLSGG
;
A
#
# COMPACT_ATOMS: atom_id res chain seq x y z
N MET A 1 -6.24 -18.56 4.54
CA MET A 1 -6.63 -17.20 4.99
C MET A 1 -7.56 -16.65 3.93
N SER A 2 -8.57 -15.85 4.27
CA SER A 2 -9.39 -15.18 3.23
C SER A 2 -8.67 -13.92 2.74
N ILE A 3 -9.05 -13.43 1.56
CA ILE A 3 -8.69 -12.09 1.09
C ILE A 3 -8.84 -11.01 2.19
N GLY A 4 -9.94 -11.03 2.96
CA GLY A 4 -10.17 -10.06 4.02
C GLY A 4 -9.10 -10.07 5.12
N ALA A 5 -8.60 -11.26 5.48
CA ALA A 5 -7.54 -11.39 6.48
C ALA A 5 -6.17 -10.95 5.93
N VAL A 6 -5.86 -11.22 4.65
CA VAL A 6 -4.65 -10.69 3.99
C VAL A 6 -4.67 -9.17 3.90
N SER A 7 -5.81 -8.58 3.46
CA SER A 7 -5.98 -7.13 3.41
C SER A 7 -5.83 -6.47 4.77
N ARG A 8 -6.36 -7.10 5.83
CA ARG A 8 -6.22 -6.61 7.21
C ARG A 8 -4.77 -6.67 7.71
N GLU A 9 -4.07 -7.77 7.46
CA GLU A 9 -2.66 -7.90 7.84
C GLU A 9 -1.80 -6.85 7.10
N LEU A 10 -2.06 -6.66 5.80
CA LEU A 10 -1.38 -5.63 5.02
C LEU A 10 -1.67 -4.22 5.56
N LEU A 11 -2.91 -3.92 5.95
CA LEU A 11 -3.27 -2.68 6.62
C LEU A 11 -2.44 -2.47 7.89
N VAL A 12 -2.39 -3.47 8.79
CA VAL A 12 -1.65 -3.39 10.06
C VAL A 12 -0.18 -3.03 9.80
N ARG A 13 0.47 -3.73 8.87
CA ARG A 13 1.88 -3.47 8.52
C ARG A 13 2.11 -2.10 7.89
N CYS A 14 1.15 -1.62 7.09
CA CYS A 14 1.20 -0.25 6.59
C CYS A 14 1.12 0.76 7.74
N LEU A 15 0.26 0.52 8.73
CA LEU A 15 0.12 1.38 9.91
C LEU A 15 1.37 1.36 10.78
N ASP A 16 2.01 0.20 10.98
CA ASP A 16 3.26 0.07 11.74
C ASP A 16 4.40 0.86 11.11
N ASN A 17 4.45 0.92 9.77
CA ASN A 17 5.43 1.72 9.04
C ASN A 17 5.09 3.22 9.04
N TRP A 18 3.80 3.57 8.96
CA TRP A 18 3.34 4.95 8.89
C TRP A 18 3.35 5.66 10.26
N ALA A 19 2.85 5.00 11.31
CA ALA A 19 2.58 5.59 12.61
C ALA A 19 3.80 6.23 13.26
N PRO A 20 5.02 5.62 13.25
CA PRO A 20 6.21 6.29 13.75
C PRO A 20 6.42 7.65 13.09
N GLY A 21 6.33 7.78 11.76
CA GLY A 21 6.48 9.06 11.07
C GLY A 21 5.33 10.02 11.36
N GLY A 22 4.09 9.53 11.27
CA GLY A 22 2.88 10.32 11.44
C GLY A 22 2.78 10.97 12.83
N LEU A 23 3.09 10.20 13.88
CA LEU A 23 3.00 10.65 15.27
C LEU A 23 4.11 11.62 15.69
N HIS A 24 5.16 11.81 14.88
CA HIS A 24 6.13 12.87 15.13
C HIS A 24 5.62 14.27 14.75
N SER A 25 4.53 14.36 13.98
CA SER A 25 3.92 15.63 13.57
C SER A 25 3.51 16.50 14.76
N ALA A 26 3.82 17.80 14.70
CA ALA A 26 3.37 18.78 15.70
C ALA A 26 1.84 18.97 15.70
N HIS A 27 1.15 18.58 14.63
CA HIS A 27 -0.29 18.75 14.44
C HIS A 27 -1.11 17.50 14.76
N GLY A 28 -0.49 16.47 15.35
CA GLY A 28 -1.11 15.16 15.52
C GLY A 28 -1.19 14.39 14.20
N ALA A 29 -1.88 13.25 14.21
CA ALA A 29 -2.08 12.39 13.05
C ALA A 29 -3.53 11.87 12.97
N THR A 30 -3.95 11.48 11.78
CA THR A 30 -5.29 10.90 11.56
C THR A 30 -5.21 9.60 10.77
N PHE A 31 -5.95 8.60 11.21
CA PHE A 31 -6.27 7.41 10.44
C PHE A 31 -7.75 7.46 10.05
N LEU A 32 -8.06 7.15 8.79
CA LEU A 32 -9.41 7.05 8.27
C LEU A 32 -9.64 5.66 7.68
N LEU A 33 -10.70 4.99 8.12
CA LEU A 33 -11.28 3.83 7.45
C LEU A 33 -12.69 4.21 6.98
N ALA A 34 -12.93 4.26 5.68
CA ALA A 34 -14.23 4.66 5.13
C ALA A 34 -14.75 3.70 4.07
N SER A 35 -16.08 3.51 4.05
CA SER A 35 -16.78 2.68 3.08
C SER A 35 -18.11 3.32 2.70
N GLY A 36 -18.55 3.16 1.45
CA GLY A 36 -19.89 3.54 1.04
C GLY A 36 -20.99 2.55 1.43
N SER A 37 -20.63 1.43 2.07
CA SER A 37 -21.58 0.41 2.55
C SER A 37 -21.46 0.19 4.06
N SER A 38 -20.44 -0.54 4.48
CA SER A 38 -20.18 -0.91 5.87
C SER A 38 -18.68 -0.97 6.13
N VAL A 39 -18.27 -0.56 7.32
CA VAL A 39 -16.87 -0.75 7.76
C VAL A 39 -16.63 -2.23 8.08
N ASP A 40 -15.53 -2.80 7.55
CA ASP A 40 -15.01 -4.08 8.02
C ASP A 40 -14.61 -3.96 9.51
N GLN A 41 -15.39 -4.63 10.37
CA GLN A 41 -15.21 -4.56 11.82
C GLN A 41 -13.87 -5.16 12.27
N GLU A 42 -13.40 -6.22 11.61
CA GLU A 42 -12.12 -6.86 11.96
C GLU A 42 -10.95 -5.96 11.55
N ALA A 43 -11.03 -5.33 10.38
CA ALA A 43 -10.03 -4.35 9.95
C ALA A 43 -10.02 -3.12 10.86
N ALA A 44 -11.20 -2.63 11.28
CA ALA A 44 -11.31 -1.50 12.19
C ALA A 44 -10.67 -1.77 13.55
N GLU A 45 -10.96 -2.94 14.14
CA GLU A 45 -10.35 -3.34 15.40
C GLU A 45 -8.84 -3.55 15.28
N ALA A 46 -8.37 -4.17 14.20
CA ALA A 46 -6.95 -4.37 13.96
C ALA A 46 -6.20 -3.03 13.82
N ALA A 47 -6.80 -2.05 13.13
CA ALA A 47 -6.24 -0.71 13.04
C ALA A 47 -6.16 -0.01 14.41
N VAL A 48 -7.19 -0.15 15.26
CA VAL A 48 -7.14 0.38 16.65
C VAL A 48 -6.01 -0.29 17.43
N ARG A 49 -5.86 -1.61 17.34
CA ARG A 49 -4.79 -2.33 18.04
C ARG A 49 -3.41 -1.90 17.57
N ALA A 50 -3.15 -1.94 16.27
CA ALA A 50 -1.87 -1.55 15.69
C ALA A 50 -1.48 -0.12 16.09
N LEU A 51 -2.41 0.84 15.95
CA LEU A 51 -2.14 2.23 16.29
C LEU A 51 -2.03 2.47 17.80
N GLY A 52 -2.74 1.71 18.62
CA GLY A 52 -2.67 1.82 20.06
C GLY A 52 -1.35 1.35 20.66
N GLU A 53 -0.57 0.51 19.96
CA GLU A 53 0.81 0.17 20.35
C GLU A 53 1.74 1.39 20.39
N PHE A 54 1.38 2.46 19.68
CA PHE A 54 2.15 3.70 19.62
C PHE A 54 1.59 4.79 20.55
N ALA A 55 0.60 4.48 21.40
CA ALA A 55 -0.08 5.48 22.20
C ALA A 55 0.84 6.19 23.23
N ASP A 56 1.87 5.50 23.72
CA ASP A 56 2.92 6.05 24.58
C ASP A 56 3.75 7.16 23.88
N ARG A 57 3.79 7.16 22.54
CA ARG A 57 4.53 8.13 21.72
C ARG A 57 3.77 9.42 21.47
N LEU A 58 2.50 9.51 21.88
CA LEU A 58 1.66 10.68 21.62
C LEU A 58 2.24 11.96 22.25
N ARG A 59 2.87 11.91 23.44
CA ARG A 59 3.56 13.06 24.08
C ARG A 59 2.75 14.37 24.05
N GLY A 60 1.45 14.31 24.32
CA GLY A 60 0.53 15.46 24.26
C GLY A 60 0.04 15.83 22.86
N ARG A 61 0.27 14.97 21.86
CA ARG A 61 -0.24 15.09 20.49
C ARG A 61 -1.42 14.15 20.32
N ARG A 62 -2.41 14.58 19.53
CA ARG A 62 -3.61 13.80 19.26
C ARG A 62 -3.41 12.82 18.12
N LEU A 63 -3.91 11.60 18.29
CA LEU A 63 -4.16 10.65 17.21
C LEU A 63 -5.67 10.43 17.10
N SER A 64 -6.23 10.73 15.93
CA SER A 64 -7.67 10.50 15.65
C SER A 64 -7.85 9.31 14.71
N LEU A 65 -8.66 8.34 15.10
CA LEU A 65 -9.10 7.22 14.27
C LEU A 65 -10.55 7.45 13.89
N LEU A 66 -10.83 7.47 12.60
CA LEU A 66 -12.14 7.78 12.04
C LEU A 66 -12.67 6.57 11.27
N PHE A 67 -13.88 6.15 11.60
CA PHE A 67 -14.59 5.05 10.95
C PHE A 67 -15.89 5.60 10.36
N VAL A 68 -15.99 5.66 9.03
CA VAL A 68 -17.09 6.35 8.34
C VAL A 68 -17.75 5.43 7.33
N ALA A 69 -18.98 5.00 7.59
CA ALA A 69 -19.80 4.27 6.63
C ALA A 69 -21.30 4.38 6.97
N PRO A 70 -22.22 4.11 6.04
CA PRO A 70 -23.64 3.97 6.37
C PRO A 70 -23.90 2.88 7.43
N GLY A 71 -23.27 1.71 7.28
CA GLY A 71 -23.37 0.59 8.22
C GLY A 71 -22.25 0.61 9.26
N VAL A 72 -22.57 1.03 10.48
CA VAL A 72 -21.65 1.06 11.64
C VAL A 72 -22.24 0.38 12.88
N ASP A 73 -23.31 -0.40 12.71
CA ASP A 73 -24.02 -1.04 13.82
C ASP A 73 -23.10 -1.93 14.65
N GLY A 74 -23.09 -1.69 15.97
CA GLY A 74 -22.26 -2.43 16.92
C GLY A 74 -20.76 -2.08 16.90
N LEU A 75 -20.26 -1.35 15.90
CA LEU A 75 -18.83 -1.04 15.76
C LEU A 75 -18.31 -0.23 16.95
N GLU A 76 -19.04 0.79 17.39
CA GLU A 76 -18.63 1.63 18.52
C GLU A 76 -18.42 0.82 19.81
N ALA A 77 -19.35 -0.10 20.11
CA ALA A 77 -19.25 -0.96 21.28
C ALA A 77 -18.02 -1.90 21.21
N ARG A 78 -17.74 -2.44 20.01
CA ARG A 78 -16.57 -3.29 19.77
C ARG A 78 -15.27 -2.52 19.95
N LEU A 79 -15.13 -1.36 19.30
CA LEU A 79 -13.92 -0.55 19.41
C LEU A 79 -13.70 -0.07 20.85
N ARG A 80 -14.76 0.27 21.57
CA ARG A 80 -14.68 0.62 23.00
C ARG A 80 -14.15 -0.55 23.84
N ALA A 81 -14.56 -1.79 23.56
CA ALA A 81 -14.02 -2.96 24.24
C ALA A 81 -12.51 -3.10 24.01
N VAL A 82 -12.04 -2.90 22.77
CA VAL A 82 -10.61 -2.91 22.43
C VAL A 82 -9.85 -1.80 23.17
N LEU A 83 -10.38 -0.58 23.21
CA LEU A 83 -9.73 0.54 23.89
C LEU A 83 -9.58 0.30 25.40
N LEU A 84 -10.57 -0.34 26.03
CA LEU A 84 -10.54 -0.70 27.45
C LEU A 84 -9.50 -1.81 27.73
N GLU A 85 -9.44 -2.82 26.87
CA GLU A 85 -8.44 -3.89 26.94
C GLU A 85 -7.01 -3.31 26.89
N MET A 86 -6.78 -2.36 25.98
CA MET A 86 -5.48 -1.75 25.75
C MET A 86 -5.09 -0.63 26.73
N GLN A 87 -6.02 -0.17 27.58
CA GLN A 87 -5.80 0.95 28.50
C GLN A 87 -5.29 2.22 27.80
N THR A 88 -5.84 2.51 26.62
CA THR A 88 -5.39 3.63 25.78
C THR A 88 -5.57 5.00 26.46
N PRO A 89 -4.61 5.94 26.30
CA PRO A 89 -4.66 7.28 26.87
C PRO A 89 -5.72 8.17 26.18
N GLY A 90 -6.15 9.24 26.85
CA GLY A 90 -7.18 10.15 26.33
C GLY A 90 -6.82 10.92 25.05
N ASP A 91 -5.53 11.00 24.70
CA ASP A 91 -5.05 11.61 23.45
C ASP A 91 -5.30 10.71 22.21
N PHE A 92 -5.77 9.49 22.43
CA PHE A 92 -6.19 8.52 21.42
C PHE A 92 -7.71 8.61 21.20
N GLY A 93 -8.13 9.35 20.17
CA GLY A 93 -9.53 9.60 19.89
C GLY A 93 -10.10 8.68 18.82
N VAL A 94 -11.09 7.86 19.16
CA VAL A 94 -11.83 7.02 18.19
C VAL A 94 -13.20 7.63 17.90
N HIS A 95 -13.54 7.78 16.62
CA HIS A 95 -14.81 8.35 16.16
C HIS A 95 -15.46 7.40 15.15
N VAL A 96 -16.67 6.94 15.48
CA VAL A 96 -17.51 6.14 14.58
C VAL A 96 -18.63 7.02 14.08
N VAL A 97 -18.74 7.18 12.75
CA VAL A 97 -19.71 8.08 12.13
C VAL A 97 -20.53 7.33 11.09
N ALA A 98 -21.85 7.29 11.32
CA ALA A 98 -22.80 6.78 10.34
C ALA A 98 -22.94 7.77 9.16
N GLY A 99 -22.80 7.26 7.93
CA GLY A 99 -22.99 8.01 6.69
C GLY A 99 -21.77 8.04 5.79
N THR A 100 -21.81 8.90 4.77
CA THR A 100 -20.78 8.99 3.70
C THR A 100 -20.07 10.35 3.65
N ALA A 101 -20.38 11.26 4.59
CA ALA A 101 -19.88 12.64 4.59
C ALA A 101 -18.45 12.77 5.17
N VAL A 102 -17.49 12.00 4.63
CA VAL A 102 -16.10 11.92 5.11
C VAL A 102 -15.42 13.29 5.24
N ASP A 103 -15.60 14.19 4.28
CA ASP A 103 -14.98 15.53 4.31
C ASP A 103 -15.45 16.36 5.52
N ALA A 104 -16.73 16.26 5.84
CA ALA A 104 -17.31 16.94 7.00
C ALA A 104 -16.74 16.36 8.30
N VAL A 105 -16.56 15.03 8.36
CA VAL A 105 -15.96 14.34 9.51
C VAL A 105 -14.49 14.76 9.68
N LEU A 106 -13.70 14.74 8.61
CA LEU A 106 -12.30 15.18 8.64
C LEU A 106 -12.17 16.64 9.11
N LYS A 107 -13.07 17.52 8.64
CA LYS A 107 -13.11 18.92 9.09
C LYS A 107 -13.50 19.02 10.57
N ALA A 108 -14.48 18.25 11.02
CA ALA A 108 -14.95 18.27 12.41
C ALA A 108 -13.88 17.82 13.41
N VAL A 109 -13.02 16.87 13.03
CA VAL A 109 -11.93 16.40 13.90
C VAL A 109 -10.63 17.18 13.74
N GLY A 110 -10.60 18.20 12.87
CA GLY A 110 -9.42 19.03 12.64
C GLY A 110 -8.29 18.30 11.90
N ALA A 111 -8.59 17.26 11.13
CA ALA A 111 -7.61 16.43 10.42
C ALA A 111 -6.92 17.14 9.23
N GLY A 112 -7.00 18.46 9.13
CA GLY A 112 -6.54 19.23 7.97
C GLY A 112 -5.06 19.63 7.99
N SER A 113 -4.37 19.50 9.12
CA SER A 113 -2.99 19.98 9.31
C SER A 113 -1.96 18.90 9.63
N GLY A 114 -2.40 17.68 9.95
CA GLY A 114 -1.53 16.56 10.28
C GLY A 114 -1.50 15.50 9.16
N PRO A 115 -0.52 14.59 9.18
CA PRO A 115 -0.51 13.43 8.29
C PRO A 115 -1.78 12.61 8.45
N LEU A 116 -2.36 12.23 7.31
CA LEU A 116 -3.53 11.37 7.21
C LEU A 116 -3.14 10.10 6.45
N PHE A 117 -3.42 8.93 7.05
CA PHE A 117 -3.46 7.64 6.35
C PHE A 117 -4.91 7.25 6.15
N ALA A 118 -5.30 6.90 4.93
CA ALA A 118 -6.67 6.51 4.62
C ALA A 118 -6.73 5.09 4.05
N MET A 119 -7.64 4.27 4.54
CA MET A 119 -8.11 3.05 3.88
C MET A 119 -9.55 3.27 3.45
N VAL A 120 -9.82 3.11 2.15
CA VAL A 120 -11.15 3.32 1.58
C VAL A 120 -11.51 2.20 0.62
N ASP A 121 -12.79 2.01 0.33
CA ASP A 121 -13.21 1.21 -0.82
C ASP A 121 -13.47 2.09 -2.06
N ASP A 122 -13.67 1.45 -3.22
CA ASP A 122 -13.92 2.13 -4.50
C ASP A 122 -15.26 2.88 -4.59
N SER A 123 -16.11 2.78 -3.55
CA SER A 123 -17.35 3.55 -3.47
C SER A 123 -17.18 4.91 -2.76
N VAL A 124 -16.05 5.13 -2.09
CA VAL A 124 -15.73 6.42 -1.44
C VAL A 124 -15.01 7.34 -2.42
N SER A 125 -15.47 8.60 -2.54
CA SER A 125 -14.85 9.58 -3.41
C SER A 125 -13.39 9.87 -3.03
N LYS A 126 -12.45 9.81 -3.99
CA LYS A 126 -11.03 10.08 -3.71
C LYS A 126 -10.64 11.56 -3.68
N ASN A 127 -11.56 12.47 -4.00
CA ASN A 127 -11.37 13.91 -3.68
C ASN A 127 -11.02 14.12 -2.20
N LEU A 128 -11.52 13.22 -1.35
CA LEU A 128 -11.31 13.16 0.09
C LEU A 128 -9.87 12.75 0.47
N THR A 129 -9.19 11.98 -0.39
CA THR A 129 -7.85 11.44 -0.13
C THR A 129 -6.73 12.37 -0.58
N ALA A 130 -7.02 13.46 -1.29
CA ALA A 130 -6.00 14.45 -1.67
C ALA A 130 -5.22 15.01 -0.46
N LYS A 131 -5.84 15.01 0.73
CA LYS A 131 -5.21 15.43 2.01
C LYS A 131 -4.39 14.31 2.67
N ALA A 132 -4.56 13.06 2.27
CA ALA A 132 -3.83 11.93 2.81
C ALA A 132 -2.39 11.93 2.32
N ALA A 133 -1.45 11.59 3.21
CA ALA A 133 -0.08 11.33 2.85
C ALA A 133 0.03 10.00 2.08
N ASP A 134 -0.74 9.01 2.55
CA ASP A 134 -0.79 7.64 2.03
C ASP A 134 -2.25 7.15 2.02
N VAL A 135 -2.62 6.41 0.97
CA VAL A 135 -3.96 5.82 0.82
C VAL A 135 -3.89 4.37 0.36
N LEU A 136 -4.67 3.52 1.01
CA LEU A 136 -5.00 2.16 0.58
C LEU A 136 -6.44 2.15 0.04
N VAL A 137 -6.66 1.60 -1.14
CA VAL A 137 -7.97 1.48 -1.77
C VAL A 137 -8.26 0.00 -2.04
N THR A 138 -9.37 -0.52 -1.54
CA THR A 138 -9.90 -1.83 -1.92
C THR A 138 -10.95 -1.64 -3.01
N ALA A 139 -10.77 -2.28 -4.16
CA ALA A 139 -11.62 -2.08 -5.33
C ALA A 139 -11.93 -3.40 -6.03
N ARG A 140 -12.85 -3.37 -6.98
CA ARG A 140 -13.05 -4.50 -7.89
C ARG A 140 -11.83 -4.73 -8.80
N VAL A 141 -11.51 -6.00 -9.04
CA VAL A 141 -10.51 -6.41 -10.04
C VAL A 141 -10.80 -5.82 -11.41
N GLY A 142 -9.75 -5.56 -12.19
CA GLY A 142 -9.85 -4.96 -13.52
C GLY A 142 -10.13 -3.45 -13.53
N THR A 143 -10.28 -2.81 -12.36
CA THR A 143 -10.45 -1.35 -12.27
C THR A 143 -9.12 -0.59 -12.10
N TRP A 144 -7.99 -1.29 -12.05
CA TRP A 144 -6.68 -0.70 -11.77
C TRP A 144 -6.34 0.54 -12.62
N PRO A 145 -6.52 0.56 -13.96
CA PRO A 145 -6.23 1.75 -14.76
C PRO A 145 -7.02 2.98 -14.32
N ASP A 146 -8.28 2.81 -13.90
CA ASP A 146 -9.11 3.90 -13.39
C ASP A 146 -8.70 4.30 -11.97
N GLN A 147 -8.38 3.32 -11.10
CA GLN A 147 -7.86 3.58 -9.76
C GLN A 147 -6.57 4.40 -9.82
N ARG A 148 -5.61 3.98 -10.65
CA ARG A 148 -4.32 4.64 -10.88
C ARG A 148 -4.51 6.06 -11.40
N ARG A 149 -5.37 6.24 -12.43
CA ARG A 149 -5.68 7.58 -12.98
C ARG A 149 -6.28 8.51 -11.92
N GLU A 150 -7.20 8.01 -11.11
CA GLU A 150 -7.83 8.81 -10.07
C GLU A 150 -6.84 9.15 -8.95
N LEU A 151 -5.99 8.22 -8.52
CA LEU A 151 -4.93 8.50 -7.54
C LEU A 151 -3.97 9.59 -8.05
N HIS A 152 -3.53 9.51 -9.30
CA HIS A 152 -2.70 10.53 -9.93
C HIS A 152 -3.40 11.90 -10.00
N ALA A 153 -4.70 11.94 -10.34
CA ALA A 153 -5.48 13.18 -10.37
C ALA A 153 -5.54 13.90 -9.00
N HIS A 154 -5.34 13.16 -7.91
CA HIS A 154 -5.28 13.70 -6.53
C HIS A 154 -3.85 13.89 -6.01
N GLY A 155 -2.85 13.83 -6.90
CA GLY A 155 -1.46 14.13 -6.60
C GLY A 155 -0.68 12.99 -5.95
N PHE A 156 -1.17 11.74 -6.03
CA PHE A 156 -0.37 10.56 -5.70
C PHE A 156 0.41 10.13 -6.94
N GLU A 157 1.64 10.61 -7.09
CA GLU A 157 2.51 10.29 -8.24
C GLU A 157 3.08 8.87 -8.19
N LEU A 158 3.06 8.27 -7.00
CA LEU A 158 3.63 6.94 -6.74
C LEU A 158 2.50 6.02 -6.33
N THR A 159 2.20 5.06 -7.20
CA THR A 159 1.08 4.14 -7.02
C THR A 159 1.54 2.70 -7.22
N ALA A 160 0.90 1.76 -6.54
CA ALA A 160 1.03 0.34 -6.80
C ALA A 160 -0.34 -0.34 -6.73
N GLY A 161 -0.53 -1.38 -7.52
CA GLY A 161 -1.73 -2.21 -7.51
C GLY A 161 -1.35 -3.68 -7.38
N VAL A 162 -2.13 -4.44 -6.63
CA VAL A 162 -2.03 -5.90 -6.57
C VAL A 162 -3.44 -6.48 -6.47
N GLU A 163 -3.71 -7.51 -7.24
CA GLU A 163 -4.96 -8.26 -7.13
C GLU A 163 -4.75 -9.46 -6.21
N LEU A 164 -5.57 -9.57 -5.17
CA LEU A 164 -5.60 -10.71 -4.27
C LEU A 164 -6.66 -11.68 -4.77
N ILE A 165 -6.31 -12.94 -4.93
CA ILE A 165 -7.17 -13.96 -5.52
C ILE A 165 -7.15 -15.21 -4.66
N ASP A 166 -8.34 -15.67 -4.25
CA ASP A 166 -8.53 -16.97 -3.60
C ASP A 166 -9.72 -17.71 -4.24
N ASP A 167 -10.09 -18.86 -3.68
CA ASP A 167 -11.22 -19.66 -4.20
C ASP A 167 -12.59 -18.99 -3.96
N ALA A 168 -12.68 -18.01 -3.05
CA ALA A 168 -13.91 -17.33 -2.66
C ALA A 168 -14.13 -16.01 -3.44
N GLY A 169 -13.09 -15.42 -4.01
CA GLY A 169 -13.21 -14.24 -4.85
C GLY A 169 -11.89 -13.57 -5.17
N GLU A 170 -12.00 -12.32 -5.58
CA GLU A 170 -10.87 -11.49 -5.96
C GLU A 170 -11.10 -10.03 -5.56
N VAL A 171 -10.04 -9.33 -5.16
CA VAL A 171 -10.07 -7.90 -4.85
C VAL A 171 -8.80 -7.22 -5.36
N LEU A 172 -8.93 -5.99 -5.85
CA LEU A 172 -7.79 -5.13 -6.11
C LEU A 172 -7.45 -4.35 -4.84
N VAL A 173 -6.19 -4.38 -4.44
CA VAL A 173 -5.62 -3.45 -3.45
C VAL A 173 -4.72 -2.47 -4.19
N ALA A 174 -5.10 -1.20 -4.17
CA ALA A 174 -4.33 -0.10 -4.71
C ALA A 174 -3.73 0.74 -3.58
N PHE A 175 -2.48 1.14 -3.73
CA PHE A 175 -1.79 2.03 -2.83
C PHE A 175 -1.38 3.32 -3.56
N GLY A 176 -1.58 4.47 -2.93
CA GLY A 176 -1.15 5.77 -3.43
C GLY A 176 -0.35 6.52 -2.38
N THR A 177 0.77 7.10 -2.77
CA THR A 177 1.63 7.90 -1.89
C THR A 177 2.35 9.02 -2.66
N ARG A 178 2.93 9.97 -1.91
CA ARG A 178 3.88 10.97 -2.42
C ARG A 178 5.33 10.66 -2.02
N SER A 179 5.54 9.54 -1.32
CA SER A 179 6.83 9.17 -0.74
C SER A 179 7.35 7.88 -1.38
N GLY A 180 8.50 7.97 -2.06
CA GLY A 180 9.20 6.79 -2.59
C GLY A 180 9.50 5.76 -1.50
N LYS A 181 9.82 6.24 -0.29
CA LYS A 181 10.05 5.38 0.88
C LYS A 181 8.77 4.64 1.30
N ALA A 182 7.61 5.30 1.27
CA ALA A 182 6.35 4.66 1.63
C ALA A 182 5.93 3.62 0.59
N LEU A 183 6.14 3.90 -0.71
CA LEU A 183 5.89 2.91 -1.77
C LEU A 183 6.78 1.68 -1.63
N GLU A 184 8.07 1.88 -1.34
CA GLU A 184 9.00 0.78 -1.10
C GLU A 184 8.63 -0.01 0.16
N ALA A 185 8.26 0.66 1.25
CA ALA A 185 7.77 0.01 2.46
C ALA A 185 6.51 -0.82 2.17
N PHE A 186 5.52 -0.25 1.48
CA PHE A 186 4.29 -0.96 1.09
C PHE A 186 4.60 -2.26 0.34
N LYS A 187 5.46 -2.23 -0.68
CA LYS A 187 5.82 -3.45 -1.43
C LYS A 187 6.63 -4.45 -0.61
N ASN A 188 7.46 -3.96 0.30
CA ASN A 188 8.20 -4.84 1.20
C ASN A 188 7.22 -5.58 2.12
N GLU A 189 6.27 -4.88 2.73
CA GLU A 189 5.25 -5.49 3.60
C GLU A 189 4.34 -6.45 2.83
N MET A 190 3.93 -6.07 1.62
CA MET A 190 3.14 -6.94 0.74
C MET A 190 3.83 -8.30 0.53
N TRP A 191 5.13 -8.31 0.18
CA TRP A 191 5.87 -9.57 0.02
C TRP A 191 6.36 -10.20 1.33
N ALA A 192 6.26 -9.49 2.46
CA ALA A 192 6.64 -9.98 3.79
C ALA A 192 5.47 -10.54 4.59
N LEU A 193 4.27 -10.56 4.02
CA LEU A 193 3.16 -11.35 4.54
C LEU A 193 3.58 -12.82 4.61
N ASP A 194 3.22 -13.49 5.70
CA ASP A 194 3.57 -14.90 5.89
C ASP A 194 2.96 -15.75 4.77
N GLU A 195 3.77 -16.64 4.19
CA GLU A 195 3.41 -17.58 3.11
C GLU A 195 2.41 -18.63 3.64
N TYR A 196 1.14 -18.25 3.85
CA TYR A 196 0.14 -19.20 4.34
C TYR A 196 -1.29 -18.97 3.80
N ALA A 197 -1.71 -19.97 3.02
CA ALA A 197 -3.07 -20.41 2.68
C ALA A 197 -3.92 -19.54 1.73
N GLY A 198 -3.96 -19.97 0.47
CA GLY A 198 -5.11 -19.85 -0.45
C GLY A 198 -5.19 -18.56 -1.27
N VAL A 199 -4.59 -17.47 -0.78
CA VAL A 199 -4.55 -16.19 -1.48
C VAL A 199 -3.27 -16.09 -2.29
N ARG A 200 -3.40 -15.74 -3.57
CA ARG A 200 -2.30 -15.46 -4.50
C ARG A 200 -2.38 -14.03 -4.98
N TYR A 201 -1.24 -13.49 -5.37
CA TYR A 201 -1.15 -12.20 -6.03
C TYR A 201 -1.26 -12.36 -7.54
N ARG A 202 -1.93 -11.41 -8.18
CA ARG A 202 -1.84 -11.17 -9.62
C ARG A 202 -1.45 -9.71 -9.82
N ASP A 203 -0.54 -9.48 -10.75
CA ASP A 203 -0.22 -8.13 -11.18
C ASP A 203 -1.35 -7.64 -12.11
N PRO A 204 -2.05 -6.54 -11.77
CA PRO A 204 -3.11 -6.02 -12.63
C PRO A 204 -2.61 -5.52 -13.99
N GLU A 205 -1.30 -5.33 -14.16
CA GLU A 205 -0.68 -4.92 -15.42
C GLU A 205 -0.06 -6.09 -16.20
N ASP A 206 0.00 -7.31 -15.62
CA ASP A 206 0.47 -8.51 -16.33
C ASP A 206 -0.60 -9.03 -17.30
N PRO A 207 -0.39 -8.93 -18.63
CA PRO A 207 -1.36 -9.37 -19.62
C PRO A 207 -1.58 -10.89 -19.63
N GLU A 208 -0.61 -11.67 -19.14
CA GLU A 208 -0.73 -13.12 -19.02
C GLU A 208 -1.41 -13.53 -17.69
N GLY A 209 -1.59 -12.58 -16.76
CA GLY A 209 -2.35 -12.77 -15.53
C GLY A 209 -1.77 -13.82 -14.59
N HIS A 210 -0.44 -13.89 -14.47
CA HIS A 210 0.21 -14.91 -13.65
C HIS A 210 -0.16 -14.78 -12.18
N LEU A 211 -0.52 -15.93 -11.60
CA LEU A 211 -0.73 -16.05 -10.16
C LEU A 211 0.62 -16.31 -9.48
N MET A 212 0.90 -15.54 -8.44
CA MET A 212 2.12 -15.60 -7.66
C MET A 212 1.76 -15.95 -6.22
N ASP A 213 2.45 -16.94 -5.68
CA ASP A 213 2.38 -17.22 -4.26
C ASP A 213 3.05 -16.09 -3.47
N ILE A 214 2.45 -15.72 -2.34
CA ILE A 214 2.96 -14.68 -1.45
C ILE A 214 4.24 -15.23 -0.80
N SER A 215 5.39 -14.63 -1.11
CA SER A 215 6.68 -15.07 -0.60
C SER A 215 7.67 -13.92 -0.47
N LEU A 216 8.54 -14.00 0.55
CA LEU A 216 9.68 -13.09 0.72
C LEU A 216 10.62 -13.09 -0.50
N GLU A 217 10.66 -14.20 -1.23
CA GLU A 217 11.47 -14.40 -2.43
C GLU A 217 10.57 -14.69 -3.65
N PRO A 218 9.88 -13.68 -4.19
CA PRO A 218 8.96 -13.87 -5.29
C PRO A 218 9.68 -14.40 -6.53
N ASN A 219 9.00 -15.27 -7.29
CA ASN A 219 9.56 -15.81 -8.52
C ASN A 219 9.88 -14.66 -9.51
N PRO A 220 11.14 -14.50 -9.94
CA PRO A 220 11.54 -13.38 -10.80
C PRO A 220 11.14 -13.55 -12.27
N GLY A 221 10.52 -14.67 -12.65
CA GLY A 221 10.25 -15.03 -14.04
C GLY A 221 9.44 -13.98 -14.80
N ALA A 222 8.35 -13.47 -14.22
CA ALA A 222 7.54 -12.43 -14.84
C ALA A 222 8.31 -11.11 -14.93
N LEU A 223 8.91 -10.66 -13.82
CA LEU A 223 9.75 -9.45 -13.81
C LEU A 223 10.88 -9.51 -14.85
N ARG A 224 11.51 -10.67 -15.06
CA ARG A 224 12.54 -10.84 -16.08
C ARG A 224 12.02 -10.54 -17.48
N ARG A 225 10.81 -11.00 -17.82
CA ARG A 225 10.20 -10.72 -19.13
C ARG A 225 9.88 -9.24 -19.28
N GLU A 226 9.29 -8.64 -18.25
CA GLU A 226 8.96 -7.20 -18.24
C GLU A 226 10.21 -6.33 -18.41
N LEU A 227 11.28 -6.62 -17.65
CA LEU A 227 12.53 -5.86 -17.76
C LEU A 227 13.19 -6.01 -19.14
N LEU A 228 13.11 -7.19 -19.75
CA LEU A 228 13.60 -7.37 -21.11
C LEU A 228 12.74 -6.61 -22.13
N ASP A 229 11.43 -6.53 -21.92
CA ASP A 229 10.52 -5.82 -22.80
C ASP A 229 10.76 -4.30 -22.79
N VAL A 230 10.85 -3.68 -21.61
CA VAL A 230 11.16 -2.23 -21.52
C VAL A 230 12.54 -1.90 -22.11
N LEU A 231 13.52 -2.80 -21.98
CA LEU A 231 14.84 -2.64 -22.59
C LEU A 231 14.84 -2.79 -24.12
N ARG A 232 13.79 -3.38 -24.73
CA ARG A 232 13.60 -3.33 -26.20
C ARG A 232 13.29 -1.92 -26.67
N GLY A 233 12.67 -1.10 -25.81
CA GLY A 233 12.41 0.32 -26.07
C GLY A 233 13.66 1.20 -26.03
N GLY A 234 14.73 0.74 -25.36
CA GLY A 234 16.02 1.41 -25.33
C GLY A 234 16.82 1.14 -24.06
N PRO A 235 18.08 1.62 -23.99
CA PRO A 235 18.90 1.51 -22.79
C PRO A 235 18.28 2.25 -21.61
N MET A 236 18.36 1.66 -20.42
CA MET A 236 17.87 2.25 -19.17
C MET A 236 18.89 2.08 -18.06
N THR A 237 18.96 3.04 -17.14
CA THR A 237 19.78 2.94 -15.93
C THR A 237 19.20 1.93 -14.94
N VAL A 238 20.03 1.39 -14.05
CA VAL A 238 19.57 0.53 -12.94
C VAL A 238 18.54 1.24 -12.07
N THR A 239 18.67 2.56 -11.85
CA THR A 239 17.66 3.35 -11.14
C THR A 239 16.32 3.36 -11.86
N GLU A 240 16.31 3.52 -13.19
CA GLU A 240 15.07 3.51 -13.96
C GLU A 240 14.42 2.12 -13.98
N LEU A 241 15.20 1.04 -14.07
CA LEU A 241 14.67 -0.33 -13.98
C LEU A 241 14.10 -0.66 -12.59
N LYS A 242 14.75 -0.17 -11.53
CA LYS A 242 14.22 -0.27 -10.16
C LYS A 242 12.93 0.51 -9.99
N ARG A 243 12.87 1.72 -10.56
CA ARG A 243 11.67 2.56 -10.55
C ARG A 243 10.54 1.85 -11.28
N PHE A 244 10.79 1.33 -12.49
CA PHE A 244 9.82 0.56 -13.26
C PHE A 244 9.26 -0.61 -12.45
N ALA A 245 10.13 -1.45 -11.86
CA ALA A 245 9.65 -2.53 -11.01
C ALA A 245 8.79 -2.01 -9.84
N LEU A 246 9.19 -0.89 -9.23
CA LEU A 246 8.47 -0.28 -8.12
C LEU A 246 7.12 0.36 -8.52
N THR A 247 6.96 0.91 -9.72
CA THR A 247 5.75 1.67 -10.11
C THR A 247 4.83 0.98 -11.12
N ASP A 248 5.35 0.04 -11.89
CA ASP A 248 4.67 -0.54 -13.06
C ASP A 248 4.60 -2.08 -13.00
N THR A 249 4.95 -2.66 -11.86
CA THR A 249 4.77 -4.08 -11.58
C THR A 249 4.38 -4.29 -10.12
N VAL A 250 4.14 -5.52 -9.67
CA VAL A 250 4.03 -5.87 -8.24
C VAL A 250 5.37 -6.02 -7.51
N TYR A 251 6.50 -6.00 -8.21
CA TYR A 251 7.80 -6.35 -7.63
C TYR A 251 8.50 -5.20 -6.90
N ARG A 252 9.48 -5.52 -6.04
CA ARG A 252 10.29 -4.53 -5.31
C ARG A 252 11.48 -4.05 -6.16
N ALA A 253 12.01 -2.88 -5.82
CA ALA A 253 13.28 -2.40 -6.39
C ALA A 253 14.45 -3.38 -6.14
N ALA A 254 14.44 -4.08 -5.00
CA ALA A 254 15.42 -5.12 -4.68
C ALA A 254 15.32 -6.33 -5.64
N ASP A 255 14.12 -6.68 -6.08
CA ASP A 255 13.91 -7.79 -7.03
C ASP A 255 14.47 -7.42 -8.41
N ALA A 256 14.27 -6.18 -8.87
CA ALA A 256 14.87 -5.68 -10.11
C ALA A 256 16.40 -5.78 -10.10
N GLN A 257 17.05 -5.41 -8.98
CA GLN A 257 18.50 -5.56 -8.84
C GLN A 257 18.94 -7.02 -9.01
N LYS A 258 18.22 -7.97 -8.39
CA LYS A 258 18.52 -9.41 -8.50
C LYS A 258 18.36 -9.88 -9.95
N VAL A 259 17.27 -9.48 -10.62
CA VAL A 259 17.00 -9.85 -12.02
C VAL A 259 18.03 -9.27 -12.98
N VAL A 260 18.37 -7.99 -12.86
CA VAL A 260 19.41 -7.37 -13.71
C VAL A 260 20.74 -8.08 -13.54
N THR A 261 21.10 -8.43 -12.30
CA THR A 261 22.32 -9.19 -12.01
C THR A 261 22.30 -10.56 -12.70
N ALA A 262 21.19 -11.29 -12.62
CA ALA A 262 21.02 -12.58 -13.30
C ALA A 262 21.06 -12.45 -14.83
N LEU A 263 20.46 -11.40 -15.40
CA LEU A 263 20.49 -11.13 -16.85
C LEU A 263 21.90 -10.80 -17.35
N LEU A 264 22.70 -10.06 -16.58
CA LEU A 264 24.10 -9.80 -16.89
C LEU A 264 24.92 -11.10 -16.87
N HIS A 265 24.74 -11.95 -15.85
CA HIS A 265 25.41 -13.24 -15.78
C HIS A 265 25.04 -14.18 -16.93
N ALA A 266 23.78 -14.14 -17.37
CA ALA A 266 23.30 -14.92 -18.51
C ALA A 266 23.73 -14.34 -19.88
N GLY A 267 24.39 -13.17 -19.90
CA GLY A 267 24.76 -12.48 -21.14
C GLY A 267 23.58 -11.94 -21.94
N ALA A 268 22.38 -11.86 -21.35
CA ALA A 268 21.17 -11.36 -22.02
C ALA A 268 21.14 -9.83 -22.13
N VAL A 269 21.87 -9.15 -21.24
CA VAL A 269 22.06 -7.69 -21.27
C VAL A 269 23.53 -7.36 -21.07
N THR A 270 23.92 -6.16 -21.49
CA THR A 270 25.23 -5.56 -21.23
C THR A 270 25.07 -4.30 -20.37
N ARG A 271 26.18 -3.81 -19.82
CA ARG A 271 26.18 -2.62 -18.96
C ARG A 271 27.26 -1.60 -19.35
N THR A 272 27.04 -0.34 -18.99
CA THR A 272 28.03 0.73 -19.06
C THR A 272 28.03 1.52 -17.75
N PRO A 273 29.18 1.61 -17.05
CA PRO A 273 30.49 0.99 -17.35
C PRO A 273 30.47 -0.56 -17.30
N GLU A 274 31.41 -1.21 -18.00
CA GLU A 274 31.48 -2.68 -18.10
C GLU A 274 31.85 -3.36 -16.77
N SER A 275 32.59 -2.65 -15.91
CA SER A 275 33.10 -3.15 -14.63
C SER A 275 32.66 -2.26 -13.46
N GLY A 276 32.79 -2.78 -12.24
CA GLY A 276 32.44 -2.06 -11.01
C GLY A 276 31.09 -2.48 -10.41
N ARG A 277 30.70 -1.77 -9.34
CA ARG A 277 29.44 -2.01 -8.63
C ARG A 277 28.27 -1.63 -9.53
N LEU A 278 27.18 -2.41 -9.46
CA LEU A 278 25.93 -2.11 -10.17
C LEU A 278 25.20 -0.96 -9.46
N GLY A 279 25.75 0.25 -9.60
CA GLY A 279 25.21 1.51 -9.10
C GLY A 279 24.00 1.97 -9.89
N GLY A 280 23.31 3.00 -9.39
CA GLY A 280 22.05 3.47 -9.96
C GLY A 280 22.19 4.11 -11.35
N ASP A 281 23.34 4.71 -11.64
CA ASP A 281 23.70 5.38 -12.90
C ASP A 281 24.20 4.41 -13.99
N VAL A 282 24.43 3.13 -13.64
CA VAL A 282 24.86 2.12 -14.60
C VAL A 282 23.76 1.90 -15.62
N VAL A 283 24.09 2.09 -16.90
CA VAL A 283 23.18 1.90 -18.03
C VAL A 283 23.18 0.43 -18.43
N ILE A 284 21.99 -0.14 -18.60
CA ILE A 284 21.72 -1.50 -19.04
C ILE A 284 21.09 -1.45 -20.43
N ARG A 285 21.50 -2.38 -21.31
CA ARG A 285 20.93 -2.54 -22.66
C ARG A 285 20.90 -4.01 -23.05
N LEU A 286 20.01 -4.38 -23.97
CA LEU A 286 19.99 -5.74 -24.51
C LEU A 286 21.33 -6.10 -25.18
N SER A 287 21.73 -7.36 -25.07
CA SER A 287 22.90 -7.87 -25.80
C SER A 287 22.53 -8.07 -27.28
N GLY A 288 23.36 -7.54 -28.19
CA GLY A 288 23.20 -7.77 -29.63
C GLY A 288 22.20 -6.85 -30.34
N GLY A 289 21.84 -5.71 -29.75
CA GLY A 289 21.13 -4.60 -30.38
C GLY A 289 22.04 -3.42 -30.71
#